data_AF-A0A2U3QKR3-F1
#
_entry.id   AF-A0A2U3QKR3-F1
#
_cell.length_a   1.000
_cell.length_b   1.000
_cell.length_c   1.000
_cell.angle_alpha   90.00
_cell.angle_beta   90.00
_cell.angle_gamma   90.00
#
_symmetry.space_group_name_H-M   'P 1'
#
loop_
_entity.id
_entity.type
_entity.pdbx_description
1 polymer ?
#
loop_
_entity_poly.entity_id
_entity_poly.type
_entity_poly.pdbx_seq_one_letter_code
_entity_poly.pdbx_strand_id
1 'polypeptide(L)' 'MKIELEGTLLNFTPENDRERQELNQLWTIIIGCVSEGKKLVPVGQYLPGIKEVATFNIE' A
#
# COMPACT_ATOMS: atom_id res chain seq x y z
N MET A 1 3.88 1.74 11.13
CA MET A 1 4.18 2.41 9.85
C MET A 1 3.44 3.72 9.83
N LYS A 2 4.14 4.81 9.56
CA LYS A 2 3.55 6.15 9.46
C LYS A 2 3.14 6.42 8.01
N ILE A 3 1.91 6.89 7.81
CA ILE A 3 1.37 7.27 6.49
C ILE A 3 0.99 8.75 6.55
N GLU A 4 1.52 9.53 5.61
CA GLU A 4 1.29 10.98 5.52
C GLU A 4 0.83 11.35 4.11
N LEU A 5 -0.15 12.27 4.02
CA LEU A 5 -0.64 12.80 2.75
C LEU A 5 -0.15 14.24 2.59
N GLU A 6 0.61 14.49 1.52
CA GLU A 6 1.13 15.80 1.15
C GLU A 6 0.65 16.16 -0.25
N GLY A 7 -0.55 16.77 -0.32
CA GLY A 7 -1.22 17.04 -1.58
C GLY A 7 -1.61 15.74 -2.30
N THR A 8 -0.94 15.45 -3.41
CA THR A 8 -1.12 14.19 -4.18
C THR A 8 -0.07 13.13 -3.85
N LEU A 9 0.86 13.41 -2.93
CA LEU A 9 1.91 12.49 -2.51
C LEU A 9 1.45 11.72 -1.28
N LEU A 10 1.70 10.40 -1.27
CA LEU A 10 1.54 9.55 -0.10
C LEU A 10 2.91 9.08 0.36
N ASN A 11 3.32 9.50 1.55
CA ASN A 11 4.58 9.11 2.16
C ASN A 11 4.35 7.96 3.14
N PHE A 12 5.05 6.85 2.94
CA PHE A 12 5.05 5.69 3.84
C PHE A 12 6.43 5.61 4.50
N THR A 13 6.48 5.78 5.81
CA THR A 13 7.72 5.69 6.59
C THR A 13 7.65 4.48 7.52
N PRO A 14 8.53 3.46 7.35
CA PRO A 14 8.54 2.32 8.25
C PRO A 14 9.12 2.73 9.60
N GLU A 15 8.53 2.23 10.69
CA GLU A 15 8.92 2.59 12.06
C GLU A 15 9.73 1.48 12.74
N ASN A 16 9.87 0.33 12.09
CA ASN A 16 10.65 -0.82 12.56
C ASN A 16 11.15 -1.68 11.38
N ASP A 17 12.01 -2.66 11.67
CA ASP A 17 12.64 -3.50 10.64
C ASP A 17 11.65 -4.40 9.89
N ARG A 18 10.60 -4.89 10.56
CA ARG A 18 9.55 -5.69 9.91
C ARG A 18 8.83 -4.86 8.84
N GLU A 19 8.39 -3.66 9.21
CA GLU A 19 7.71 -2.74 8.29
C GLU A 19 8.61 -2.29 7.15
N ARG A 20 9.92 -2.17 7.37
CA ARG A 20 10.88 -1.86 6.30
C ARG A 20 10.89 -2.98 5.25
N GLN A 21 10.88 -4.24 5.67
CA GLN A 21 10.83 -5.39 4.77
C GLN A 21 9.50 -5.44 4.01
N GLU A 22 8.38 -5.23 4.72
CA GLU A 22 7.04 -5.18 4.13
C GLU A 22 6.91 -4.04 3.09
N LEU A 23 7.43 -2.84 3.41
CA LEU A 23 7.42 -1.70 2.49
C LEU A 23 8.27 -1.96 1.24
N ASN A 24 9.42 -2.63 1.38
CA ASN A 24 10.24 -3.01 0.23
C ASN A 24 9.54 -4.01 -0.70
N GLN A 25 8.80 -4.96 -0.14
CA GLN A 25 7.97 -5.89 -0.92
C GLN A 25 6.84 -5.15 -1.64
N LEU A 26 6.12 -4.27 -0.93
CA LEU A 26 5.07 -3.43 -1.51
C LEU A 26 5.60 -2.57 -2.67
N TRP A 27 6.76 -1.93 -2.48
CA TRP A 27 7.40 -1.12 -3.51
C TRP A 27 7.71 -1.93 -4.77
N THR A 28 8.25 -3.15 -4.60
CA THR A 28 8.54 -4.06 -5.71
C THR A 28 7.27 -4.43 -6.48
N ILE A 29 6.17 -4.70 -5.78
CA ILE A 29 4.86 -4.99 -6.39
C ILE A 29 4.36 -3.79 -7.21
N ILE A 30 4.45 -2.56 -6.65
CA ILE A 30 3.98 -1.35 -7.32
C ILE A 30 4.78 -1.08 -8.61
N ILE A 31 6.11 -1.21 -8.56
CA ILE A 31 6.95 -1.09 -9.77
C ILE A 31 6.56 -2.16 -10.80
N GLY A 32 6.37 -3.41 -10.35
CA GLY A 32 5.92 -4.51 -11.21
C GLY A 32 4.60 -4.16 -11.92
N CYS A 33 3.64 -3.59 -11.17
CA CYS A 33 2.36 -3.16 -11.74
C CYS A 33 2.54 -2.14 -12.86
N VAL A 34 3.40 -1.13 -12.66
CA VAL A 34 3.70 -0.13 -13.70
C VAL A 34 4.33 -0.78 -14.94
N SER A 35 5.26 -1.71 -14.74
CA SER A 35 5.93 -2.38 -15.88
C SER A 35 5.03 -3.33 -16.67
N GLU A 36 4.08 -3.98 -16.00
CA GLU A 36 3.20 -4.98 -16.60
C GLU A 36 1.83 -4.40 -17.04
N GLY A 37 1.60 -3.10 -16.86
CA GLY A 37 0.32 -2.47 -17.13
C GLY A 37 -0.80 -2.91 -16.19
N LYS A 38 -0.43 -3.39 -14.99
CA LYS A 38 -1.35 -3.82 -13.93
C LYS A 38 -1.64 -2.68 -12.96
N LYS A 39 -2.62 -2.87 -12.10
CA LYS A 39 -3.03 -1.90 -11.07
C LYS A 39 -3.46 -2.60 -9.79
N LEU A 40 -3.37 -1.87 -8.68
CA LEU A 40 -3.97 -2.27 -7.41
C LEU A 40 -5.44 -1.85 -7.39
N VAL A 41 -6.35 -2.81 -7.25
CA VAL A 41 -7.80 -2.58 -7.21
C VAL A 41 -8.31 -2.86 -5.80
N PRO A 42 -8.95 -1.88 -5.13
CA PRO A 42 -9.46 -2.09 -3.78
C PRO A 42 -10.53 -3.18 -3.76
N VAL A 43 -10.44 -4.07 -2.77
CA VAL A 43 -11.40 -5.14 -2.56
C VAL A 43 -12.37 -4.74 -1.45
N GLY A 44 -13.61 -4.40 -1.85
CA GLY A 44 -14.64 -3.97 -0.92
C GLY A 44 -14.40 -2.56 -0.39
N GLN A 45 -14.60 -2.36 0.92
CA GLN A 45 -14.48 -1.07 1.59
C GLN A 45 -13.62 -1.20 2.84
N TYR A 46 -12.71 -0.25 3.05
CA TYR A 46 -12.04 -0.03 4.32
C TYR A 46 -12.92 0.89 5.17
N LEU A 47 -13.26 0.45 6.38
CA LEU A 47 -14.10 1.19 7.33
C LEU A 47 -13.43 1.13 8.70
N PRO A 48 -12.76 2.20 9.15
CA PRO A 48 -12.15 2.23 10.48
C PRO A 48 -13.16 1.83 11.56
N GLY A 49 -12.83 0.86 12.41
CA GLY A 49 -13.70 0.37 13.48
C GLY A 49 -14.70 -0.73 13.06
N ILE A 50 -14.77 -1.09 11.78
CA ILE A 50 -15.66 -2.14 11.25
C ILE A 50 -14.86 -3.16 10.42
N LYS A 51 -14.02 -2.67 9.51
CA LYS A 51 -13.08 -3.44 8.70
C LYS A 51 -11.70 -2.83 8.82
N GLU A 52 -10.87 -3.45 9.64
CA GLU A 52 -9.55 -2.95 10.02
C GLU A 52 -8.46 -3.09 8.94
N VAL A 53 -8.77 -3.73 7.82
CA VAL A 53 -7.77 -4.01 6.77
C VAL A 53 -8.24 -3.41 5.44
N ALA A 54 -7.36 -2.61 4.83
CA ALA A 54 -7.50 -2.19 3.44
C ALA A 54 -6.88 -3.27 2.54
N THR A 55 -7.70 -3.93 1.73
CA THR A 55 -7.28 -5.03 0.85
C THR A 55 -7.30 -4.59 -0.60
N PHE A 56 -6.31 -5.03 -1.37
CA PHE A 56 -6.21 -4.78 -2.81
C PHE A 56 -5.91 -6.08 -3.57
N ASN A 57 -6.53 -6.25 -4.74
CA ASN A 57 -6.13 -7.22 -5.75
C ASN A 57 -5.15 -6.57 -6.73
N ILE A 58 -4.30 -7.39 -7.37
CA ILE A 58 -3.47 -6.97 -8.50
C ILE A 58 -4.16 -7.46 -9.78
N GLU A 59 -4.51 -6.53 -10.68
CA GLU A 59 -5.19 -6.81 -11.97
C GLU A 59 -4.39 -6.27 -13.15
#